data_AF-A0A531KZX3-F1
#
_entry.id   AF-A0A531KZX3-F1
#
_cell.length_a   1.000
_cell.length_b   1.000
_cell.length_c   1.000
_cell.angle_alpha   90.00
_cell.angle_beta   90.00
_cell.angle_gamma   90.00
#
_symmetry.space_group_name_H-M   'P 1'
#
loop_
_entity.id
_entity.type
_entity.pdbx_description
1 polymer ?
#
loop_
_entity_poly.entity_id
_entity_poly.type
_entity_poly.pdbx_seq_one_letter_code
_entity_poly.pdbx_strand_id
1 'polypeptide(L)'
;MPDQTMSASARKLAFIHTVSGLVSEFEGLAKEHLPDWKPFAILDESLLRNTIERGSLSDLTKRRLATYVWSAVDAGADAIVVTCSTLGPAVDAIAPLCPVPLFRIDEGMAKAAVEHGNRIGVLATLSTTLVPTVDLLKRKACEAGKDVAIDD
;
A
#
# COMPACT_ATOMS: atom_id res chain seq x y z
N MET A 1 32.16 28.24 -18.35
CA MET A 1 32.13 27.10 -17.40
C MET A 1 30.76 26.47 -17.53
N PRO A 2 30.63 25.21 -17.98
CA PRO A 2 29.32 24.60 -18.13
C PRO A 2 28.82 24.14 -16.75
N ASP A 3 27.64 24.65 -16.41
CA ASP A 3 26.80 24.27 -15.28
C ASP A 3 26.36 22.81 -15.48
N GLN A 4 26.93 21.90 -14.70
CA GLN A 4 26.49 20.51 -14.65
C GLN A 4 25.22 20.44 -13.81
N THR A 5 24.07 20.60 -14.45
CA THR A 5 22.81 20.17 -13.88
C THR A 5 22.88 18.64 -13.74
N MET A 6 23.13 18.16 -12.53
CA MET A 6 23.03 16.74 -12.20
C MET A 6 21.66 16.25 -12.66
N SER A 7 21.64 15.43 -13.71
CA SER A 7 20.47 14.63 -14.07
C SER A 7 20.14 13.76 -12.87
N ALA A 8 19.14 14.13 -12.07
CA ALA A 8 18.65 13.28 -11.00
C ALA A 8 18.24 11.93 -11.63
N SER A 9 18.85 10.85 -11.16
CA SER A 9 18.45 9.51 -11.59
C SER A 9 16.95 9.34 -11.29
N ALA A 10 16.18 8.88 -12.28
CA ALA A 10 14.75 8.65 -12.10
C ALA A 10 14.52 7.72 -10.89
N ARG A 11 13.64 8.14 -9.97
CA ARG A 11 13.34 7.42 -8.73
C ARG A 11 12.64 6.10 -9.05
N LYS A 12 12.86 5.05 -8.28
CA LYS A 12 12.20 3.75 -8.48
C LYS A 12 11.04 3.56 -7.53
N LEU A 13 9.88 3.18 -8.07
CA LEU A 13 8.69 2.87 -7.28
C LEU A 13 8.41 1.37 -7.36
N ALA A 14 8.42 0.68 -6.23
CA ALA A 14 8.06 -0.73 -6.20
C ALA A 14 6.57 -0.89 -5.89
N PHE A 15 5.88 -1.72 -6.65
CA PHE A 15 4.56 -2.21 -6.31
C PHE A 15 4.61 -3.68 -5.91
N ILE A 16 3.99 -4.02 -4.78
CA ILE A 16 3.80 -5.41 -4.36
C ILE A 16 2.33 -5.77 -4.55
N HIS A 17 2.09 -6.68 -5.50
CA HIS A 17 0.76 -7.10 -5.92
C HIS A 17 0.46 -8.53 -5.48
N THR A 18 -0.84 -8.80 -5.30
CA THR A 18 -1.37 -10.16 -5.09
C THR A 18 -2.33 -10.58 -6.20
N VAL A 19 -2.48 -9.77 -7.24
CA VAL A 19 -3.35 -9.99 -8.39
C VAL A 19 -2.60 -9.56 -9.64
N SER A 20 -2.39 -10.50 -10.57
CA SER A 20 -1.61 -10.27 -11.80
C SER A 20 -2.15 -9.13 -12.68
N GLY A 21 -3.48 -9.02 -12.80
CA GLY A 21 -4.13 -7.99 -13.61
C GLY A 21 -3.85 -6.54 -13.16
N LEU A 22 -3.40 -6.32 -11.92
CA LEU A 22 -3.07 -4.99 -11.42
C LEU A 22 -1.69 -4.50 -11.87
N VAL A 23 -0.80 -5.38 -12.33
CA VAL A 23 0.58 -5.01 -12.67
C VAL A 23 0.61 -3.97 -13.80
N SER A 24 -0.07 -4.25 -14.92
CA SER A 24 -0.11 -3.34 -16.07
C SER A 24 -0.90 -2.06 -15.78
N GLU A 25 -1.97 -2.17 -14.98
CA GLU A 25 -2.82 -1.04 -14.59
C GLU A 25 -2.01 -0.02 -13.78
N PHE A 26 -1.34 -0.48 -12.72
CA PHE A 26 -0.52 0.39 -11.87
C PHE A 26 0.72 0.91 -12.57
N GLU A 27 1.30 0.16 -13.51
CA GLU A 27 2.36 0.68 -14.36
C GLU A 27 1.87 1.85 -15.22
N GLY A 28 0.67 1.75 -15.79
CA GLY A 28 0.03 2.83 -16.54
C GLY A 28 -0.24 4.07 -15.68
N LEU A 29 -0.90 3.89 -14.53
CA LEU A 29 -1.20 4.97 -13.59
C LEU A 29 0.06 5.65 -13.05
N ALA A 30 1.12 4.90 -12.77
CA ALA A 30 2.40 5.46 -12.34
C ALA A 30 3.05 6.30 -13.44
N LYS A 31 3.02 5.85 -14.70
CA LYS A 31 3.54 6.63 -15.83
C LYS A 31 2.75 7.93 -16.03
N GLU A 32 1.43 7.89 -15.83
CA GLU A 32 0.56 9.06 -15.98
C GLU A 32 0.75 10.09 -14.85
N HIS A 33 0.73 9.63 -13.59
CA HIS A 33 0.69 10.53 -12.44
C HIS A 33 2.05 10.77 -11.77
N LEU A 34 3.05 9.93 -12.05
CA LEU A 34 4.39 9.97 -11.45
C LEU A 34 5.48 9.86 -12.53
N PRO A 35 5.55 10.80 -13.50
CA PRO A 35 6.44 10.69 -14.67
C PRO A 35 7.94 10.62 -14.33
N ASP A 36 8.33 11.16 -13.17
CA ASP A 36 9.73 11.12 -12.69
C ASP A 36 10.08 9.80 -11.95
N TRP A 37 9.14 8.86 -11.89
CA TRP A 37 9.29 7.56 -11.23
C TRP A 37 9.27 6.42 -12.24
N LYS A 38 10.17 5.45 -12.04
CA LYS A 38 10.24 4.19 -12.79
C LYS A 38 9.57 3.09 -11.97
N PRO A 39 8.34 2.68 -12.31
CA PRO A 39 7.66 1.62 -11.60
C PRO A 39 8.30 0.26 -11.89
N PHE A 40 8.31 -0.62 -10.89
CA PHE A 40 8.54 -2.05 -11.07
C PHE A 40 7.66 -2.83 -10.10
N ALA A 41 7.46 -4.12 -10.36
CA ALA A 41 6.49 -4.93 -9.64
C ALA A 41 7.11 -6.21 -9.08
N ILE A 42 6.64 -6.58 -7.88
CA ILE A 42 6.74 -7.93 -7.32
C ILE A 42 5.31 -8.47 -7.23
N LEU A 43 5.07 -9.67 -7.76
CA LEU A 43 3.76 -10.31 -7.73
C LEU A 43 3.83 -11.62 -6.95
N ASP A 44 2.97 -11.75 -5.94
CA ASP A 44 2.73 -13.03 -5.25
C ASP A 44 1.25 -13.20 -4.89
N GLU A 45 0.53 -13.95 -5.72
CA GLU A 45 -0.88 -14.27 -5.53
C GLU A 45 -1.15 -15.11 -4.28
N SER A 46 -0.14 -15.84 -3.79
CA SER A 46 -0.30 -16.72 -2.64
C SER A 46 -0.48 -15.94 -1.33
N LEU A 47 -0.04 -14.69 -1.21
CA LEU A 47 -0.25 -13.89 -0.01
C LEU A 47 -1.74 -13.66 0.27
N LEU A 48 -2.49 -13.29 -0.76
CA LEU A 48 -3.94 -13.11 -0.67
C LEU A 48 -4.64 -14.47 -0.54
N ARG A 49 -4.28 -15.45 -1.37
CA ARG A 49 -4.90 -16.78 -1.33
C ARG A 49 -4.79 -17.42 0.07
N ASN A 50 -3.61 -17.42 0.67
CA ASN A 50 -3.38 -17.96 2.01
C ASN A 50 -4.19 -17.22 3.08
N THR A 51 -4.38 -15.90 2.92
CA THR A 51 -5.16 -15.09 3.86
C THR A 51 -6.65 -15.38 3.76
N ILE A 52 -7.16 -15.58 2.54
CA ILE A 52 -8.54 -16.00 2.29
C ILE A 52 -8.79 -17.40 2.86
N GLU A 53 -7.94 -18.38 2.53
CA GLU A 53 -8.07 -19.76 2.97
C GLU A 53 -8.08 -19.90 4.50
N ARG A 54 -7.31 -19.05 5.20
CA ARG A 54 -7.24 -19.05 6.67
C ARG A 54 -8.25 -18.13 7.34
N GLY A 55 -9.00 -17.34 6.56
CA GLY A 55 -9.89 -16.29 7.05
C GLY A 55 -9.18 -15.19 7.86
N SER A 56 -7.85 -15.15 7.86
CA SER A 56 -7.06 -14.24 8.69
C SER A 56 -5.62 -14.10 8.19
N LEU A 57 -5.00 -12.95 8.50
CA LEU A 57 -3.62 -12.66 8.12
C LEU A 57 -2.63 -13.37 9.05
N SER A 58 -2.09 -14.50 8.56
CA SER A 58 -1.14 -15.32 9.32
C SER A 58 0.26 -14.70 9.45
N ASP A 59 1.01 -15.06 10.48
CA ASP A 59 2.40 -14.60 10.66
C ASP A 59 3.34 -15.07 9.55
N LEU A 60 3.05 -16.22 8.93
CA LEU A 60 3.76 -16.67 7.73
C LEU A 60 3.55 -15.68 6.58
N THR A 61 2.32 -15.25 6.32
CA THR A 61 2.00 -14.27 5.29
C THR A 61 2.68 -12.93 5.59
N LYS A 62 2.63 -12.46 6.85
CA LYS A 62 3.31 -11.22 7.28
C LYS A 62 4.81 -11.29 7.02
N ARG A 63 5.46 -12.39 7.42
CA ARG A 63 6.90 -12.61 7.20
C ARG A 63 7.24 -12.60 5.71
N ARG A 64 6.44 -13.27 4.87
CA ARG A 64 6.66 -13.30 3.41
C ARG A 64 6.50 -11.91 2.78
N LEU A 65 5.50 -11.14 3.19
CA LEU A 65 5.38 -9.76 2.75
C LEU A 65 6.63 -8.95 3.14
N ALA A 66 7.10 -9.05 4.37
CA ALA A 66 8.33 -8.37 4.81
C ALA A 66 9.55 -8.75 3.95
N THR A 67 9.68 -10.03 3.56
CA THR A 67 10.73 -10.46 2.63
C THR A 67 10.62 -9.75 1.27
N TYR A 68 9.41 -9.57 0.73
CA TYR A 68 9.23 -8.84 -0.53
C TYR A 68 9.49 -7.34 -0.40
N VAL A 69 9.14 -6.73 0.73
CA VAL A 69 9.50 -5.34 1.01
C VAL A 69 11.03 -5.19 1.01
N TRP A 70 11.79 -6.06 1.68
CA TRP A 70 13.26 -6.00 1.65
C TRP A 70 13.83 -6.33 0.28
N SER A 71 13.22 -7.25 -0.46
CA SER A 71 13.62 -7.51 -1.84
C SER A 71 13.45 -6.28 -2.74
N ALA A 72 12.40 -5.48 -2.53
CA ALA A 72 12.19 -4.22 -3.22
C ALA A 72 13.21 -3.15 -2.81
N VAL A 73 13.54 -3.05 -1.52
CA VAL A 73 14.62 -2.18 -1.02
C VAL A 73 15.95 -2.56 -1.66
N ASP A 74 16.30 -3.85 -1.67
CA ASP A 74 17.56 -4.35 -2.24
C ASP A 74 17.63 -4.14 -3.76
N ALA A 75 16.48 -4.12 -4.45
CA ALA A 75 16.37 -3.75 -5.86
C ALA A 75 16.53 -2.23 -6.13
N GLY A 76 16.65 -1.44 -5.05
CA GLY A 76 16.86 0.01 -5.07
C GLY A 76 15.56 0.81 -5.18
N ALA A 77 14.44 0.32 -4.62
CA ALA A 77 13.22 1.11 -4.52
C ALA A 77 13.44 2.36 -3.66
N ASP A 78 13.01 3.52 -4.15
CA ASP A 78 12.97 4.77 -3.38
C ASP A 78 11.65 4.93 -2.62
N ALA A 79 10.61 4.17 -3.00
CA ALA A 79 9.34 4.01 -2.29
C ALA A 79 8.67 2.69 -2.67
N ILE A 80 7.80 2.18 -1.79
CA ILE A 80 7.13 0.89 -1.96
C ILE A 80 5.62 1.08 -1.69
N VAL A 81 4.78 0.51 -2.55
CA VAL A 81 3.32 0.47 -2.38
C VAL A 81 2.83 -0.97 -2.41
N VAL A 82 2.15 -1.39 -1.34
CA VAL A 82 1.46 -2.68 -1.30
C VAL A 82 0.01 -2.48 -1.74
N THR A 83 -0.40 -3.15 -2.82
CA THR A 83 -1.70 -2.89 -3.46
C THR A 83 -2.85 -3.75 -2.93
N CYS A 84 -2.63 -4.52 -1.87
CA CYS A 84 -3.64 -5.37 -1.25
C CYS A 84 -4.02 -4.85 0.13
N SER A 85 -5.22 -4.29 0.27
CA SER A 85 -5.75 -3.75 1.53
C SER A 85 -5.87 -4.81 2.63
N THR A 86 -6.15 -6.06 2.28
CA THR A 86 -6.15 -7.20 3.21
C THR A 86 -4.81 -7.40 3.92
N LEU A 87 -3.69 -7.02 3.27
CA LEU A 87 -2.35 -7.11 3.84
C LEU A 87 -1.97 -5.85 4.65
N GLY A 88 -2.83 -4.84 4.71
CA GLY A 88 -2.59 -3.55 5.38
C GLY A 88 -1.99 -3.67 6.79
N PRO A 89 -2.49 -4.55 7.70
CA PRO A 89 -1.91 -4.69 9.03
C PRO A 89 -0.45 -5.17 9.03
N ALA A 90 -0.03 -5.94 8.02
CA ALA A 90 1.38 -6.30 7.87
C ALA A 90 2.20 -5.09 7.39
N VAL A 91 1.67 -4.29 6.45
CA VAL A 91 2.31 -3.07 5.99
C VAL A 91 2.57 -2.11 7.15
N ASP A 92 1.55 -1.88 7.98
CA ASP A 92 1.62 -1.01 9.15
C ASP A 92 2.70 -1.48 10.15
N ALA A 93 2.87 -2.79 10.31
CA ALA A 93 3.87 -3.37 11.20
C ALA A 93 5.30 -3.28 10.63
N ILE A 94 5.45 -3.29 9.30
CA ILE A 94 6.75 -3.24 8.60
C ILE A 94 7.23 -1.80 8.42
N ALA A 95 6.31 -0.85 8.19
CA ALA A 95 6.64 0.52 7.82
C ALA A 95 7.64 1.22 8.76
N PRO A 96 7.56 1.09 10.10
CA PRO A 96 8.53 1.71 11.02
C PRO A 96 9.96 1.19 10.88
N LEU A 97 10.14 0.00 10.29
CA LEU A 97 11.43 -0.65 10.08
C LEU A 97 11.96 -0.44 8.65
N CYS A 98 11.14 0.13 7.76
CA CYS A 98 11.48 0.27 6.35
C CYS A 98 12.39 1.49 6.13
N PRO A 99 13.54 1.34 5.42
CA PRO A 99 14.45 2.45 5.18
C PRO A 99 13.92 3.45 4.15
N VAL A 100 12.87 3.09 3.42
CA VAL A 100 12.20 3.93 2.41
C VAL A 100 10.71 4.02 2.71
N PRO A 101 9.99 5.05 2.21
CA PRO A 101 8.55 5.15 2.39
C PRO A 101 7.81 3.88 1.92
N LEU A 102 7.03 3.28 2.82
CA LEU A 102 6.21 2.10 2.57
C LEU A 102 4.75 2.47 2.79
N PHE A 103 3.93 2.29 1.75
CA PHE A 103 2.53 2.67 1.75
C PHE A 103 1.62 1.47 1.51
N ARG A 104 0.43 1.50 2.12
CA ARG A 104 -0.73 0.72 1.68
C ARG A 104 -1.55 1.54 0.69
N ILE A 105 -2.08 0.90 -0.34
CA ILE A 105 -2.79 1.60 -1.43
C ILE A 105 -4.04 2.37 -0.97
N ASP A 106 -4.72 1.88 0.07
CA ASP A 106 -5.97 2.39 0.61
C ASP A 106 -5.79 3.55 1.61
N GLU A 107 -4.55 3.93 1.95
CA GLU A 107 -4.28 5.12 2.78
C GLU A 107 -4.80 6.42 2.16
N GLY A 108 -4.59 6.59 0.84
CA GLY A 108 -5.06 7.77 0.13
C GLY A 108 -6.60 7.88 0.14
N MET A 109 -7.27 6.75 -0.05
CA MET A 109 -8.73 6.66 0.01
C MET A 109 -9.27 6.93 1.42
N ALA A 110 -8.66 6.37 2.46
CA ALA A 110 -9.08 6.61 3.84
C ALA A 110 -8.88 8.06 4.27
N LYS A 111 -7.75 8.69 3.89
CA LYS A 111 -7.51 10.11 4.15
C LYS A 111 -8.57 10.98 3.46
N ALA A 112 -8.84 10.74 2.18
CA ALA A 112 -9.86 11.47 1.45
C ALA A 112 -11.25 11.30 2.09
N ALA A 113 -11.64 10.09 2.48
CA ALA A 113 -12.94 9.84 3.10
C ALA A 113 -13.13 10.64 4.41
N VAL A 114 -12.11 10.63 5.29
CA VAL A 114 -12.09 11.42 6.53
C VAL A 114 -12.08 12.92 6.27
N GLU A 115 -11.42 13.37 5.22
CA GLU A 115 -11.41 14.79 4.83
C GLU A 115 -12.81 15.27 4.41
N HIS A 116 -13.57 14.45 3.69
CA HIS A 116 -14.83 14.86 3.05
C HIS A 116 -16.09 14.62 3.90
N GLY A 117 -16.09 13.69 4.86
CA GLY A 117 -17.30 13.31 5.57
C GLY A 117 -17.11 12.91 7.03
N ASN A 118 -18.16 13.11 7.82
CA ASN A 118 -18.23 12.71 9.23
C ASN A 118 -19.01 11.40 9.43
N ARG A 119 -19.58 10.83 8.37
CA ARG A 119 -20.22 9.51 8.34
C ARG A 119 -19.70 8.76 7.12
N ILE A 120 -19.07 7.61 7.32
CA ILE A 120 -18.39 6.85 6.29
C ILE A 120 -18.90 5.41 6.30
N GLY A 121 -19.45 4.95 5.18
CA GLY A 121 -19.80 3.55 4.97
C GLY A 121 -18.64 2.78 4.32
N VAL A 122 -18.34 1.58 4.81
CA VAL A 122 -17.29 0.70 4.26
C VAL A 122 -17.94 -0.49 3.58
N LEU A 123 -17.67 -0.67 2.28
CA LEU A 123 -18.07 -1.85 1.53
C LEU A 123 -16.83 -2.55 1.00
N ALA A 124 -16.68 -3.84 1.30
CA ALA A 124 -15.55 -4.62 0.83
C ALA A 124 -16.00 -5.97 0.27
N THR A 125 -15.25 -6.48 -0.71
CA THR A 125 -15.50 -7.77 -1.35
C THR A 125 -15.22 -8.96 -0.44
N LEU A 126 -14.33 -8.80 0.52
CA LEU A 126 -13.92 -9.82 1.49
C LEU A 126 -14.08 -9.28 2.90
N SER A 127 -14.62 -10.09 3.80
CA SER A 127 -14.72 -9.76 5.23
C SER A 127 -13.35 -9.51 5.86
N THR A 128 -12.30 -10.15 5.35
CA THR A 128 -10.91 -9.95 5.77
C THR A 128 -10.36 -8.56 5.43
N THR A 129 -11.07 -7.77 4.62
CA THR A 129 -10.73 -6.38 4.28
C THR A 129 -11.53 -5.35 5.08
N LEU A 130 -12.74 -5.69 5.56
CA LEU A 130 -13.60 -4.77 6.31
C LEU A 130 -12.89 -4.23 7.55
N VAL A 131 -12.49 -5.13 8.46
CA VAL A 131 -11.85 -4.75 9.74
C VAL A 131 -10.58 -3.92 9.52
N PRO A 132 -9.61 -4.32 8.67
CA PRO A 132 -8.42 -3.50 8.42
C PRO A 132 -8.68 -2.14 7.78
N THR A 133 -9.78 -1.99 7.05
CA THR A 133 -10.15 -0.72 6.40
C THR A 133 -10.85 0.21 7.39
N VAL A 134 -11.77 -0.32 8.20
CA VAL A 134 -12.41 0.41 9.30
C VAL A 134 -11.35 0.91 10.30
N ASP A 135 -10.38 0.07 10.66
CA ASP A 135 -9.29 0.45 11.56
C ASP A 135 -8.35 1.50 10.95
N LEU A 136 -8.16 1.48 9.62
CA LEU A 136 -7.43 2.53 8.92
C LEU A 136 -8.19 3.87 9.01
N LEU A 137 -9.49 3.87 8.70
CA LEU A 137 -10.33 5.08 8.76
C LEU A 137 -10.35 5.68 10.17
N LYS A 138 -10.50 4.85 11.22
CA LYS A 138 -10.44 5.30 12.62
C LYS A 138 -9.11 5.96 12.95
N ARG A 139 -7.99 5.37 12.51
CA ARG A 139 -6.66 5.97 12.70
C ARG A 139 -6.53 7.31 11.98
N LYS A 140 -6.96 7.39 10.72
CA LYS A 140 -6.92 8.65 9.95
C LYS A 140 -7.84 9.73 10.52
N ALA A 141 -9.00 9.37 11.07
CA ALA A 141 -9.88 10.30 11.79
C ALA A 141 -9.19 10.86 13.04
N CYS A 142 -8.54 9.99 13.83
CA CYS A 142 -7.76 10.39 15.00
C CYS A 142 -6.58 11.31 14.63
N GLU A 143 -5.80 10.95 13.62
CA GLU A 143 -4.70 11.77 13.10
C GLU A 143 -5.17 13.15 12.60
N ALA A 144 -6.37 13.22 12.03
CA ALA A 144 -6.98 14.46 11.54
C ALA A 144 -7.73 15.26 12.64
N GLY A 145 -7.82 14.74 13.87
CA GLY A 145 -8.59 15.35 14.95
C GLY A 145 -10.10 15.45 14.67
N LYS A 146 -10.64 14.52 13.88
CA LYS A 146 -12.06 14.49 13.49
C LYS A 146 -12.82 13.37 14.21
N ASP A 147 -14.04 13.67 14.62
CA ASP A 147 -15.00 12.67 15.08
C ASP A 147 -15.81 12.18 13.87
N VAL A 148 -15.70 10.89 13.57
CA VAL A 148 -16.25 10.27 12.35
C VAL A 148 -16.99 8.99 12.74
N ALA A 149 -18.26 8.89 12.37
CA ALA A 149 -19.01 7.65 12.49
C ALA A 149 -18.71 6.74 11.29
N ILE A 150 -18.41 5.46 11.56
CA ILE A 150 -18.05 4.48 10.53
C ILE A 150 -18.99 3.29 10.65
N ASP A 151 -19.67 3.00 9.54
CA ASP A 151 -20.61 1.88 9.39
C ASP A 151 -20.01 0.87 8.38
N ASP A 152 -20.10 -0.45 8.62
CA ASP A 152 -19.57 -1.53 7.78
C ASP A 152 -20.62 -2.57 7.33
#